data_AF-A0A6C0I044-F1
#
_entry.id   AF-A0A6C0I044-F1
#
_cell.length_a   1.000
_cell.length_b   1.000
_cell.length_c   1.000
_cell.angle_alpha   90.00
_cell.angle_beta   90.00
_cell.angle_gamma   90.00
#
_symmetry.space_group_name_H-M   'P 1'
#
loop_
_entity.id
_entity.type
_entity.pdbx_description
1 polymer ?
#
loop_
_entity_poly.entity_id
_entity_poly.type
_entity_poly.pdbx_seq_one_letter_code
_entity_poly.pdbx_strand_id
1 'polypeptide(L)'
;MNLIISTNQFKSIYLHFLERKSNIIIDGVFSKLLYSNNNFIMNGLFIECPFQSLNPKKYNLSLLDFDVTNNKEIIKQISDIEKQILLYYMHFFQITNKICTYDLSYKMQNGSLKYYYSTSSNKYSVHKPEYYIKISGIWETDTQIGLTYKLIEYRCK
;
A
#
# COMPACT_ATOMS: atom_id res chain seq x y z
N MET A 1 -9.20 -10.42 -11.57
CA MET A 1 -7.77 -10.40 -11.92
C MET A 1 -7.18 -9.13 -11.32
N ASN A 2 -6.07 -9.22 -10.58
CA ASN A 2 -5.40 -8.03 -10.03
C ASN A 2 -4.21 -7.71 -10.94
N LEU A 3 -4.05 -6.44 -11.30
CA LEU A 3 -2.90 -5.95 -12.05
C LEU A 3 -1.98 -5.21 -11.09
N ILE A 4 -0.72 -5.62 -11.04
CA ILE A 4 0.31 -4.89 -10.30
C ILE A 4 0.82 -3.81 -11.25
N ILE A 5 0.79 -2.56 -10.79
CA ILE A 5 1.30 -1.42 -11.56
C ILE A 5 2.64 -0.95 -10.99
N SER A 6 3.50 -0.39 -11.83
CA SER A 6 4.71 0.28 -11.35
C SER A 6 4.36 1.65 -10.76
N THR A 7 5.25 2.17 -9.91
CA THR A 7 5.09 3.50 -9.29
C THR A 7 4.91 4.61 -10.33
N ASN A 8 5.60 4.51 -11.47
CA ASN A 8 5.51 5.48 -12.57
C ASN A 8 4.17 5.46 -13.33
N GLN A 9 3.41 4.37 -13.22
CA GLN A 9 2.09 4.25 -13.85
C GLN A 9 0.96 4.81 -12.98
N PHE A 10 1.24 5.10 -11.71
CA PHE A 10 0.26 5.66 -10.81
C PHE A 10 -0.22 7.03 -11.28
N LYS A 11 -1.55 7.20 -11.26
CA LYS A 11 -2.24 8.47 -11.50
C LYS A 11 -3.36 8.63 -10.49
N SER A 12 -3.38 9.74 -9.78
CA SER A 12 -4.40 10.04 -8.76
C SER A 12 -5.81 10.16 -9.34
N ILE A 13 -5.95 10.61 -10.58
CA ILE A 13 -7.26 10.73 -11.28
C ILE A 13 -7.98 9.39 -11.48
N TYR A 14 -7.26 8.26 -11.36
CA TYR A 14 -7.83 6.92 -11.45
C TYR A 14 -8.28 6.36 -10.08
N LEU A 15 -8.15 7.16 -9.02
CA LEU A 15 -8.64 6.82 -7.69
C LEU A 15 -10.14 7.12 -7.60
N HIS A 16 -10.90 6.14 -7.13
CA HIS A 16 -12.29 6.32 -6.74
C HIS A 16 -12.49 5.83 -5.31
N PHE A 17 -13.28 6.57 -4.56
CA PHE A 17 -13.58 6.26 -3.17
C PHE A 17 -15.05 5.89 -3.06
N LEU A 18 -15.33 4.74 -2.44
CA LEU A 18 -16.69 4.37 -2.11
C LEU A 18 -17.19 5.19 -0.91
N GLU A 19 -18.49 5.07 -0.66
CA GLU A 19 -19.13 5.73 0.47
C GLU A 19 -18.40 5.48 1.79
N ARG A 20 -18.41 6.53 2.61
CA ARG A 20 -17.86 6.54 3.96
C ARG A 20 -18.78 5.70 4.86
N LYS A 21 -18.30 4.54 5.31
CA LYS A 21 -19.05 3.66 6.24
C LYS A 21 -18.43 3.71 7.61
N SER A 22 -19.25 3.68 8.65
CA SER A 22 -18.76 3.42 10.00
C SER A 22 -17.97 2.12 10.03
N ASN A 23 -16.80 2.15 10.62
CA ASN A 23 -15.98 0.96 10.79
C ASN A 23 -16.48 0.20 12.03
N ILE A 24 -16.73 -1.10 11.87
CA ILE A 24 -17.25 -1.95 12.97
C ILE A 24 -16.14 -2.27 14.00
N ILE A 25 -14.86 -2.16 13.60
CA ILE A 25 -13.70 -2.60 14.39
C ILE A 25 -13.02 -1.43 15.12
N ILE A 26 -13.05 -0.23 14.55
CA ILE A 26 -12.37 0.96 15.07
C ILE A 26 -13.37 2.12 15.00
N ASP A 27 -13.47 2.90 16.07
CA ASP A 27 -14.26 4.14 16.06
C ASP A 27 -13.76 5.05 14.94
N GLY A 28 -14.62 5.26 13.96
CA GLY A 28 -14.25 5.99 12.76
C GLY A 28 -14.97 5.52 11.52
N VAL A 29 -14.45 5.97 10.39
CA VAL A 29 -14.99 5.74 9.06
C VAL A 29 -13.97 4.99 8.23
N PHE A 30 -14.45 4.06 7.40
CA PHE A 30 -13.68 3.44 6.34
C PHE A 30 -14.31 3.74 4.98
N SER A 31 -13.48 4.18 4.04
CA SER A 31 -13.84 4.30 2.64
C SER A 31 -12.98 3.36 1.80
N LYS A 32 -13.64 2.49 1.04
CA LYS A 32 -12.95 1.53 0.16
C LYS A 32 -12.42 2.26 -1.07
N LEU A 33 -11.17 1.98 -1.42
CA LEU A 33 -10.50 2.52 -2.60
C LEU A 33 -10.68 1.56 -3.79
N LEU A 34 -11.06 2.12 -4.93
CA LEU A 34 -11.03 1.48 -6.24
C LEU A 34 -10.01 2.19 -7.12
N TYR A 35 -9.28 1.42 -7.93
CA TYR A 35 -8.39 1.97 -8.95
C TYR A 35 -8.93 1.61 -10.32
N SER A 36 -9.29 2.61 -11.12
CA SER A 36 -10.03 2.43 -12.37
C SER A 36 -9.55 3.34 -13.48
N ASN A 37 -9.46 2.79 -14.67
CA ASN A 37 -9.31 3.53 -15.92
C ASN A 37 -10.28 2.97 -16.97
N ASN A 38 -10.12 3.36 -18.22
CA ASN A 38 -11.01 2.91 -19.31
C ASN A 38 -10.93 1.41 -19.62
N ASN A 39 -9.92 0.71 -19.12
CA ASN A 39 -9.63 -0.68 -19.46
C ASN A 39 -9.96 -1.65 -18.33
N PHE A 40 -9.89 -1.22 -17.07
CA PHE A 40 -10.11 -2.09 -15.92
C PHE A 40 -10.54 -1.33 -14.66
N ILE A 41 -11.11 -2.09 -13.72
CA ILE A 41 -11.38 -1.67 -12.33
C ILE A 41 -10.74 -2.68 -11.39
N MET A 42 -10.06 -2.20 -10.35
CA MET A 42 -9.48 -3.02 -9.30
C MET A 42 -10.04 -2.67 -7.91
N ASN A 43 -10.22 -3.71 -7.09
CA ASN A 43 -10.58 -3.60 -5.68
C ASN A 43 -9.36 -3.22 -4.83
N GLY A 44 -8.93 -1.97 -4.99
CA GLY A 44 -7.73 -1.41 -4.40
C GLY A 44 -6.66 -1.13 -5.46
N LEU A 45 -5.60 -0.48 -5.02
CA LEU A 45 -4.41 -0.18 -5.80
C LEU A 45 -3.30 -1.17 -5.44
N PHE A 46 -2.61 -1.72 -6.44
CA PHE A 46 -1.58 -2.74 -6.26
C PHE A 46 -0.29 -2.21 -6.90
N ILE A 47 0.66 -1.78 -6.06
CA ILE A 47 1.88 -1.10 -6.51
C ILE A 47 3.06 -2.05 -6.34
N GLU A 48 3.83 -2.26 -7.39
CA GLU A 48 5.07 -3.01 -7.35
C GLU A 48 6.06 -2.39 -6.34
N CYS A 49 6.72 -3.24 -5.57
CA CYS A 49 7.73 -2.83 -4.59
C CYS A 49 9.02 -3.64 -4.78
N PRO A 50 9.87 -3.26 -5.74
CA PRO A 50 11.08 -4.01 -6.08
C PRO A 50 12.20 -3.71 -5.07
N PHE A 51 12.08 -4.26 -3.86
CA PHE A 51 13.09 -4.08 -2.82
C PHE A 51 14.44 -4.72 -3.21
N GLN A 52 15.50 -3.92 -3.08
CA GLN A 52 16.89 -4.35 -3.20
C GLN A 52 17.44 -4.75 -1.84
N SER A 53 18.39 -5.69 -1.81
CA SER A 53 19.12 -6.10 -0.59
C SER A 53 18.20 -6.47 0.59
N LEU A 54 17.52 -7.60 0.47
CA LEU A 54 16.67 -8.15 1.51
C LEU A 54 17.52 -8.88 2.56
N ASN A 55 17.30 -8.54 3.84
CA ASN A 55 17.86 -9.27 4.96
C ASN A 55 16.74 -10.05 5.65
N PRO A 56 16.41 -11.27 5.19
CA PRO A 56 15.39 -12.06 5.85
C PRO A 56 15.88 -12.42 7.25
N LYS A 57 15.35 -11.76 8.29
CA LYS A 57 15.53 -12.25 9.66
C LYS A 57 14.81 -13.59 9.77
N LYS A 58 15.60 -14.66 9.89
CA LYS A 58 15.15 -16.06 10.01
C LYS A 58 14.19 -16.35 11.18
N TYR A 59 13.96 -15.40 12.08
CA TYR A 59 13.24 -15.63 13.34
C TYR A 59 11.81 -15.07 13.40
N ASN A 60 11.42 -14.16 12.49
CA ASN A 60 10.05 -13.62 12.41
C ASN A 60 9.47 -13.81 11.00
N LEU A 61 8.70 -14.87 10.82
CA LEU A 61 8.16 -15.38 9.54
C LEU A 61 7.28 -14.41 8.73
N SER A 62 7.08 -13.16 9.17
CA SER A 62 6.25 -12.17 8.51
C SER A 62 6.84 -10.76 8.47
N LEU A 63 8.13 -10.56 8.78
CA LEU A 63 8.78 -9.25 8.74
C LEU A 63 9.85 -9.22 7.65
N LEU A 64 9.79 -8.21 6.78
CA LEU A 64 10.77 -7.95 5.73
C LEU A 64 11.63 -6.77 6.17
N ASP A 65 12.90 -7.05 6.46
CA ASP A 65 13.91 -6.02 6.70
C ASP A 65 14.68 -5.75 5.40
N PHE A 66 14.89 -4.47 5.09
CA PHE A 66 15.59 -4.02 3.89
C PHE A 66 16.45 -2.79 4.18
N ASP A 67 17.49 -2.61 3.37
CA ASP A 67 18.40 -1.48 3.51
C ASP A 67 17.75 -0.18 2.97
N VAL A 68 17.57 0.81 3.85
CA VAL A 68 16.91 2.09 3.49
C VAL A 68 17.71 2.86 2.44
N THR A 69 19.04 2.78 2.46
CA THR A 69 19.91 3.52 1.55
C THR A 69 19.80 2.99 0.12
N ASN A 70 19.85 1.67 -0.03
CA ASN A 70 19.70 0.99 -1.31
C ASN A 70 18.27 1.09 -1.87
N ASN A 71 17.28 1.27 -1.00
CA ASN A 71 15.87 1.38 -1.36
C ASN A 71 15.33 2.82 -1.34
N LYS A 72 16.20 3.84 -1.22
CA LYS A 72 15.78 5.24 -1.05
C LYS A 72 14.80 5.72 -2.12
N GLU A 73 14.98 5.28 -3.37
CA GLU A 73 14.15 5.71 -4.49
C GLU A 73 12.74 5.14 -4.40
N ILE A 74 12.61 3.82 -4.20
CA ILE A 74 11.30 3.18 -4.05
C ILE A 74 10.57 3.66 -2.80
N ILE A 75 11.30 3.89 -1.68
CA ILE A 75 10.74 4.46 -0.46
C ILE A 75 10.15 5.84 -0.73
N LYS A 76 10.89 6.70 -1.44
CA LYS A 76 10.42 8.04 -1.82
C LYS A 76 9.18 7.96 -2.71
N GLN A 77 9.22 7.14 -3.76
CA GLN A 77 8.09 6.99 -4.69
C GLN A 77 6.81 6.50 -3.98
N ILE A 78 6.92 5.50 -3.10
CA ILE A 78 5.76 5.03 -2.33
C ILE A 78 5.28 6.10 -1.35
N SER A 79 6.18 6.84 -0.71
CA SER A 79 5.82 7.93 0.20
C SER A 79 5.07 9.06 -0.52
N ASP A 80 5.52 9.41 -1.73
CA ASP A 80 4.87 10.41 -2.58
C ASP A 80 3.48 9.92 -3.04
N ILE A 81 3.31 8.63 -3.33
CA ILE A 81 2.01 8.04 -3.67
C ILE A 81 1.07 8.04 -2.46
N GLU A 82 1.53 7.64 -1.28
CA GLU A 82 0.72 7.68 -0.05
C GLU A 82 0.20 9.10 0.21
N LYS A 83 1.10 10.09 0.12
CA LYS A 83 0.74 11.50 0.26
C LYS A 83 -0.28 11.95 -0.78
N GLN A 84 -0.09 11.60 -2.04
CA GLN A 84 -1.04 11.95 -3.11
C GLN A 84 -2.42 11.34 -2.88
N ILE A 85 -2.50 10.07 -2.45
CA ILE A 85 -3.78 9.40 -2.19
C ILE A 85 -4.53 10.11 -1.05
N LEU A 86 -3.86 10.38 0.07
CA LEU A 86 -4.48 10.99 1.24
C LEU A 86 -4.94 12.43 0.97
N LEU A 87 -4.11 13.24 0.28
CA LEU A 87 -4.49 14.61 -0.10
C LEU A 87 -5.65 14.62 -1.12
N TYR A 88 -5.64 13.69 -2.08
CA TYR A 88 -6.74 13.56 -3.03
C TYR A 88 -8.05 13.16 -2.34
N TYR A 89 -7.98 12.26 -1.36
CA TYR A 89 -9.12 11.86 -0.53
C TYR A 89 -9.69 13.04 0.26
N MET A 90 -8.82 13.82 0.94
CA MET A 90 -9.24 15.00 1.70
C MET A 90 -9.92 16.03 0.79
N HIS A 91 -9.37 16.27 -0.40
CA HIS A 91 -9.97 17.18 -1.38
C HIS A 91 -11.34 16.68 -1.86
N PHE A 92 -11.44 15.40 -2.20
CA PHE A 92 -12.68 14.78 -2.71
C PHE A 92 -13.85 14.89 -1.72
N PHE A 93 -13.59 14.68 -0.42
CA PHE A 93 -14.61 14.78 0.64
C PHE A 93 -14.63 16.14 1.36
N GLN A 94 -13.88 17.13 0.89
CA GLN A 94 -13.77 18.47 1.48
C GLN A 94 -13.38 18.47 2.98
N ILE A 95 -12.49 17.57 3.37
CA ILE A 95 -12.03 17.42 4.75
C ILE A 95 -10.89 18.42 5.02
N THR A 96 -11.04 19.28 6.02
CA THR A 96 -10.08 20.34 6.36
C THR A 96 -9.53 20.27 7.78
N ASN A 97 -10.16 19.48 8.66
CA ASN A 97 -9.90 19.48 10.10
C ASN A 97 -9.18 18.22 10.61
N LYS A 98 -8.70 17.34 9.71
CA LYS A 98 -8.02 16.09 10.06
C LYS A 98 -6.59 16.06 9.56
N ILE A 99 -5.75 15.30 10.24
CA ILE A 99 -4.33 15.16 9.95
C ILE A 99 -4.07 13.82 9.26
N CYS A 100 -3.32 13.85 8.16
CA CYS A 100 -2.86 12.63 7.49
C CYS A 100 -1.78 11.93 8.32
N THR A 101 -1.94 10.63 8.56
CA THR A 101 -0.89 9.74 9.05
C THR A 101 -0.24 9.06 7.85
N TYR A 102 1.09 9.14 7.78
CA TYR A 102 1.90 8.55 6.71
C TYR A 102 2.58 7.28 7.20
N ASP A 103 1.76 6.34 7.71
CA ASP A 103 2.25 5.15 8.41
C ASP A 103 3.06 4.22 7.50
N LEU A 104 2.69 4.12 6.22
CA LEU A 104 3.45 3.33 5.24
C LEU A 104 4.82 3.97 5.01
N SER A 105 4.86 5.28 4.74
CA SER A 105 6.10 6.05 4.57
C SER A 105 7.02 5.90 5.79
N TYR A 106 6.46 6.07 6.99
CA TYR A 106 7.20 5.94 8.25
C TYR A 106 7.80 4.54 8.41
N LYS A 107 7.02 3.48 8.18
CA LYS A 107 7.54 2.09 8.25
C LYS A 107 8.60 1.81 7.19
N MET A 108 8.42 2.34 5.98
CA MET A 108 9.40 2.19 4.91
C MET A 108 10.73 2.88 5.22
N GLN A 109 10.69 4.09 5.78
CA GLN A 109 11.88 4.83 6.20
C GLN A 109 12.61 4.17 7.37
N ASN A 110 11.91 3.39 8.19
CA ASN A 110 12.51 2.60 9.26
C ASN A 110 13.10 1.25 8.79
N GLY A 111 12.98 0.90 7.50
CA GLY A 111 13.63 -0.27 6.91
C GLY A 111 12.99 -1.61 7.26
N SER A 112 11.74 -1.63 7.73
CA SER A 112 11.06 -2.86 8.12
C SER A 112 9.54 -2.81 7.88
N LEU A 113 9.02 -3.81 7.17
CA LEU A 113 7.57 -3.97 6.93
C LEU A 113 7.08 -5.39 7.20
N LYS A 114 5.86 -5.51 7.72
CA LYS A 114 5.17 -6.79 7.80
C LYS A 114 4.66 -7.19 6.42
N TYR A 115 4.96 -8.42 5.97
CA TYR A 115 4.48 -8.96 4.70
C TYR A 115 3.60 -10.21 4.91
N TYR A 116 2.83 -10.54 3.88
CA TYR A 116 1.97 -11.72 3.82
C TYR A 116 2.28 -12.54 2.56
N TYR A 117 2.17 -13.85 2.65
CA TYR A 117 2.29 -14.72 1.47
C TYR A 117 1.02 -14.68 0.63
N SER A 118 1.16 -14.55 -0.69
CA SER A 118 0.06 -14.88 -1.60
C SER A 118 -0.23 -16.37 -1.54
N THR A 119 -1.49 -16.76 -1.37
CA THR A 119 -1.92 -18.18 -1.30
C THR A 119 -1.61 -18.97 -2.57
N SER A 120 -1.31 -18.27 -3.68
CA SER A 120 -0.96 -18.85 -4.97
C SER A 120 0.54 -19.11 -5.18
N SER A 121 1.42 -18.73 -4.25
CA SER A 121 2.86 -18.93 -4.42
C SER A 121 3.27 -20.36 -4.03
N ASN A 122 3.91 -21.06 -4.96
CA ASN A 122 4.51 -22.36 -4.66
C ASN A 122 5.74 -22.12 -3.77
N LYS A 123 5.72 -22.65 -2.53
CA LYS A 123 6.83 -22.50 -1.57
C LYS A 123 8.17 -22.99 -2.13
N TYR A 124 8.13 -23.85 -3.15
CA TYR A 124 9.28 -24.45 -3.83
C TYR A 124 9.68 -23.76 -5.15
N SER A 125 9.14 -22.57 -5.46
CA SER A 125 9.58 -21.83 -6.65
C SER A 125 11.05 -21.40 -6.53
N VAL A 126 11.82 -21.60 -7.60
CA VAL A 126 13.23 -21.21 -7.74
C VAL A 126 13.38 -19.69 -7.95
N HIS A 127 12.29 -19.00 -8.31
CA HIS A 127 12.29 -17.57 -8.56
C HIS A 127 12.42 -16.76 -7.26
N LYS A 128 13.12 -15.63 -7.37
CA LYS A 128 13.27 -14.67 -6.26
C LYS A 128 11.88 -14.17 -5.84
N PRO A 129 11.64 -13.97 -4.53
CA PRO A 129 10.39 -13.39 -4.07
C PRO A 129 10.25 -11.96 -4.59
N GLU A 130 9.07 -11.64 -5.12
CA GLU A 130 8.68 -10.31 -5.53
C GLU A 130 7.62 -9.77 -4.57
N TYR A 131 7.52 -8.45 -4.46
CA TYR A 131 6.63 -7.80 -3.50
C TYR A 131 5.77 -6.73 -4.16
N TYR A 132 4.54 -6.59 -3.69
CA TYR A 132 3.69 -5.45 -4.01
C TYR A 132 2.96 -4.95 -2.77
N ILE A 133 2.63 -3.67 -2.76
CA ILE A 133 1.78 -3.05 -1.74
C ILE A 133 0.37 -2.97 -2.29
N LYS A 134 -0.57 -3.60 -1.58
CA LYS A 134 -2.01 -3.40 -1.79
C LYS A 134 -2.51 -2.29 -0.89
N ILE A 135 -3.07 -1.24 -1.46
CA ILE A 135 -3.81 -0.19 -0.75
C ILE A 135 -5.31 -0.45 -0.99
N SER A 136 -6.05 -0.77 0.07
CA SER A 136 -7.46 -1.18 -0.04
C SER A 136 -8.47 -0.09 0.30
N GLY A 137 -8.04 0.97 0.95
CA GLY A 137 -8.95 2.02 1.42
C GLY A 137 -8.26 3.02 2.33
N ILE A 138 -9.08 3.93 2.82
CA ILE A 138 -8.72 5.00 3.73
C ILE A 138 -9.53 4.80 5.00
N TRP A 139 -8.86 4.84 6.15
CA TRP A 139 -9.52 4.93 7.44
C TRP A 139 -9.44 6.35 7.95
N GLU A 140 -10.45 6.75 8.72
CA GLU A 140 -10.51 8.05 9.36
C GLU A 140 -11.01 7.90 10.79
N THR A 141 -10.42 8.63 11.71
CA THR A 141 -10.99 8.90 13.02
C THR A 141 -11.56 10.33 13.03
N ASP A 142 -11.91 10.85 14.20
CA ASP A 142 -12.32 12.25 14.33
C ASP A 142 -11.20 13.23 14.00
N THR A 143 -9.94 12.83 14.20
CA THR A 143 -8.77 13.72 14.09
C THR A 143 -7.76 13.30 13.03
N GLN A 144 -7.78 12.03 12.60
CA GLN A 144 -6.74 11.46 11.73
C GLN A 144 -7.32 10.77 10.51
N ILE A 145 -6.52 10.67 9.46
CA ILE A 145 -6.79 9.93 8.23
C ILE A 145 -5.54 9.14 7.86
N GLY A 146 -5.67 7.88 7.50
CA GLY A 146 -4.55 7.07 7.04
C GLY A 146 -4.95 6.00 6.03
N LEU A 147 -3.94 5.36 5.44
CA LEU A 147 -4.16 4.26 4.51
C LEU A 147 -4.38 2.94 5.22
N THR A 148 -5.21 2.08 4.62
CA THR A 148 -5.19 0.65 4.87
C THR A 148 -4.39 -0.03 3.77
N TYR A 149 -3.26 -0.63 4.15
CA TYR A 149 -2.34 -1.29 3.21
C TYR A 149 -1.86 -2.66 3.69
N LYS A 150 -1.36 -3.47 2.76
CA LYS A 150 -0.66 -4.74 3.02
C LYS A 150 0.50 -4.91 2.04
N LEU A 151 1.66 -5.35 2.53
CA LEU A 151 2.75 -5.83 1.69
C LEU A 151 2.53 -7.33 1.42
N ILE A 152 2.55 -7.74 0.16
CA ILE A 152 2.30 -9.12 -0.27
C ILE A 152 3.51 -9.65 -1.03
N GLU A 153 4.00 -10.82 -0.64
CA GLU A 153 4.97 -11.60 -1.40
C GLU A 153 4.24 -12.44 -2.46
N TYR A 154 4.74 -12.41 -3.69
CA TYR A 154 4.33 -13.31 -4.76
C TYR A 154 5.56 -13.87 -5.49
N ARG A 155 5.33 -14.92 -6.27
CA ARG A 155 6.35 -15.53 -7.12
C ARG A 155 5.71 -15.81 -8.47
N CYS A 156 6.23 -15.19 -9.52
CA CYS A 156 5.88 -15.55 -10.88
C CYS A 156 6.35 -16.99 -11.16
N LYS A 157 5.54 -17.73 -11.92
CA LYS A 157 5.89 -19.06 -12.44
C LYS A 157 6.68 -18.92 -13.72
#